data_AF-E6LLN3-F1
#
_entry.id   AF-E6LLN3-F1
#
_cell.length_a   1.000
_cell.length_b   1.000
_cell.length_c   1.000
_cell.angle_alpha   90.00
_cell.angle_beta   90.00
_cell.angle_gamma   90.00
#
_symmetry.space_group_name_H-M   'P 1'
#
loop_
_entity.id
_entity.type
_entity.pdbx_description
1 polymer ?
#
loop_
_entity_poly.entity_id
_entity_poly.type
_entity_poly.pdbx_seq_one_letter_code
_entity_poly.pdbx_strand_id
1 'polypeptide(L)'
;MARKKTGIRGLGKFIIKVFCEGESEQAYTEFLKRQFEDVAVIDYPKETGLFDRAKSRFDKDPSYRDYKEVIDEVWFFFDIETKDIDKWEGRYRVIKYLRKLRKDKKIYVRLLMTTGCVF
;
A
#
# COMPACT_ATOMS: atom_id res chain seq x y z
N MET A 1 17.28 20.48 5.65
CA MET A 1 15.83 20.66 5.87
C MET A 1 15.38 19.67 6.93
N ALA A 2 15.05 20.16 8.12
CA ALA A 2 14.77 19.32 9.29
C ALA A 2 13.36 18.74 9.26
N ARG A 3 13.25 17.41 9.44
CA ARG A 3 11.98 16.71 9.71
C ARG A 3 11.38 17.28 11.00
N LYS A 4 10.20 17.91 10.93
CA LYS A 4 9.46 18.37 12.12
C LYS A 4 9.19 17.15 13.02
N LYS A 5 9.63 17.25 14.27
CA LYS A 5 9.41 16.27 15.33
C LYS A 5 7.93 16.30 15.73
N THR A 6 7.12 15.46 15.08
CA THR A 6 5.80 15.07 15.60
C THR A 6 5.99 13.72 16.29
N GLY A 7 5.65 13.65 17.57
CA GLY A 7 6.14 12.65 18.51
C GLY A 7 6.08 11.19 18.05
N ILE A 8 7.18 10.46 18.27
CA ILE A 8 7.32 9.00 18.40
C ILE A 8 6.90 8.14 17.18
N ARG A 9 6.14 8.66 16.22
CA ARG A 9 5.50 7.87 15.15
C ARG A 9 6.22 8.09 13.82
N GLY A 10 7.21 7.23 13.54
CA GLY A 10 8.03 7.26 12.31
C GLY A 10 9.45 7.73 12.59
N LEU A 11 10.27 6.82 13.13
CA LEU A 11 11.66 7.08 13.53
C LEU A 11 12.58 7.15 12.29
N GLY A 12 12.28 8.06 11.37
CA GLY A 12 13.02 8.24 10.12
C GLY A 12 12.91 7.11 9.09
N LYS A 13 12.12 6.06 9.41
CA LYS A 13 11.81 4.90 8.57
C LYS A 13 10.67 5.19 7.59
N PHE A 14 10.71 4.56 6.42
CA PHE A 14 9.64 4.66 5.43
C PHE A 14 8.40 3.90 5.89
N ILE A 15 7.21 4.50 5.75
CA ILE A 15 5.95 3.80 6.07
C ILE A 15 5.31 3.31 4.78
N ILE A 16 5.16 1.99 4.69
CA ILE A 16 4.65 1.28 3.52
C ILE A 16 3.38 0.53 3.91
N LYS A 17 2.29 0.80 3.19
CA LYS A 17 1.03 0.05 3.34
C LYS A 17 0.88 -0.92 2.17
N VAL A 18 0.75 -2.20 2.46
CA VAL A 18 0.66 -3.25 1.44
C VAL A 18 -0.75 -3.84 1.45
N PHE A 19 -1.33 -4.03 0.27
CA PHE A 19 -2.62 -4.71 0.07
C PHE A 19 -2.37 -5.96 -0.77
N CYS A 20 -2.73 -7.12 -0.22
CA CYS A 20 -2.51 -8.43 -0.84
C CYS A 20 -3.83 -9.04 -1.30
N GLU A 21 -3.80 -9.74 -2.45
CA GLU A 21 -4.94 -10.49 -2.96
C GLU A 21 -5.12 -11.84 -2.26
N GLY A 22 -4.05 -12.61 -2.11
CA GLY A 22 -4.06 -13.96 -1.53
C GLY A 22 -3.01 -14.18 -0.44
N GLU A 23 -2.95 -15.43 0.02
CA GLU A 23 -2.05 -15.86 1.09
C GLU A 23 -0.58 -15.90 0.64
N SER A 24 -0.33 -16.19 -0.64
CA SER A 24 1.02 -16.21 -1.24
C SER A 24 1.68 -14.83 -1.15
N GLU A 25 0.94 -13.77 -1.44
CA GLU A 25 1.41 -12.39 -1.39
C GLU A 25 1.60 -11.92 0.05
N GLN A 26 0.76 -12.41 0.97
CA GLN A 26 0.92 -12.14 2.41
C GLN A 26 2.23 -12.76 2.93
N ALA A 27 2.54 -14.00 2.55
CA ALA A 27 3.79 -14.65 2.94
C ALA A 27 5.02 -13.88 2.41
N TYR A 28 4.97 -13.41 1.17
CA TYR A 28 6.04 -12.58 0.61
C TYR A 28 6.15 -11.22 1.31
N THR A 29 5.03 -10.60 1.64
CA THR A 29 5.00 -9.34 2.39
C THR A 29 5.57 -9.50 3.79
N GLU A 30 5.29 -10.63 4.46
CA GLU A 30 5.84 -10.92 5.77
C GLU A 30 7.37 -11.15 5.72
N PHE A 31 7.86 -11.80 4.67
CA PHE A 31 9.30 -11.89 4.40
C PHE A 31 9.91 -10.49 4.23
N LEU A 32 9.33 -9.64 3.38
CA LEU A 32 9.80 -8.26 3.18
C LEU A 32 9.78 -7.45 4.47
N LYS A 33 8.72 -7.59 5.27
CA LYS A 33 8.60 -6.94 6.57
C LYS A 33 9.77 -7.28 7.50
N ARG A 34 10.17 -8.55 7.55
CA ARG A 34 11.32 -9.01 8.36
C ARG A 34 12.66 -8.55 7.80
N GLN A 35 12.81 -8.57 6.46
CA GLN A 35 14.05 -8.17 5.80
C GLN A 35 14.34 -6.68 5.91
N PHE A 36 13.31 -5.84 5.84
CA PHE A 36 13.43 -4.38 5.80
C PHE A 36 12.94 -3.69 7.08
N GLU A 37 12.82 -4.43 8.19
CA GLU A 37 12.33 -3.89 9.48
C GLU A 37 13.21 -2.74 10.00
N ASP A 38 14.49 -2.75 9.64
CA ASP A 38 15.49 -1.73 9.97
C ASP A 38 15.26 -0.40 9.22
N VAL A 39 14.81 -0.45 7.96
CA VAL A 39 14.64 0.74 7.10
C VAL A 39 13.18 1.19 6.97
N ALA A 40 12.22 0.27 7.00
CA ALA A 40 10.83 0.54 6.69
C ALA A 40 9.86 -0.17 7.65
N VAL A 41 8.73 0.48 7.90
CA VAL A 41 7.58 -0.11 8.59
C VAL A 41 6.60 -0.55 7.51
N ILE A 42 6.59 -1.85 7.25
CA ILE A 42 5.66 -2.49 6.31
C ILE A 42 4.47 -3.01 7.10
N ASP A 43 3.29 -2.50 6.78
CA ASP A 43 2.03 -2.90 7.41
C ASP A 43 1.02 -3.34 6.35
N TYR A 44 0.41 -4.49 6.58
CA TYR A 44 -0.54 -5.11 5.65
C TYR A 44 -1.75 -5.64 6.42
N PRO A 45 -2.97 -5.42 5.92
CA PRO A 45 -4.14 -6.06 6.48
C PRO A 45 -4.11 -7.55 6.12
N LYS A 46 -4.44 -8.41 7.09
CA LYS A 46 -4.63 -9.86 6.87
C LYS A 46 -5.89 -10.19 6.05
N GLU A 47 -6.76 -9.21 5.85
CA GLU A 47 -7.97 -9.33 5.04
C GLU A 47 -7.64 -9.27 3.55
N THR A 48 -8.19 -10.18 2.76
CA THR A 48 -8.09 -10.19 1.30
C THR A 48 -8.84 -8.99 0.71
N GLY A 49 -8.13 -8.09 0.02
CA GLY A 49 -8.77 -6.93 -0.60
C GLY A 49 -7.78 -5.95 -1.23
N LEU A 50 -8.01 -5.61 -2.50
CA LEU A 50 -7.13 -4.75 -3.30
C LEU A 50 -7.58 -3.28 -3.29
N PHE A 51 -7.95 -2.76 -4.47
CA PHE A 51 -8.13 -1.33 -4.72
C PHE A 51 -9.36 -0.75 -4.01
N ASP A 52 -10.52 -1.41 -4.08
CA ASP A 52 -11.73 -0.91 -3.44
C ASP A 52 -11.62 -0.91 -1.91
N ARG A 53 -10.91 -1.90 -1.35
CA ARG A 53 -10.64 -1.95 0.08
C ARG A 53 -9.63 -0.93 0.54
N ALA A 54 -8.56 -0.71 -0.24
CA ALA A 54 -7.65 0.39 0.04
C ALA A 54 -8.43 1.71 0.11
N LYS A 55 -9.24 2.03 -0.89
CA LYS A 55 -10.08 3.25 -0.88
C LYS A 55 -10.97 3.31 0.36
N SER A 56 -11.69 2.24 0.68
CA SER A 56 -12.57 2.19 1.85
C SER A 56 -11.83 2.38 3.17
N ARG A 57 -10.60 1.86 3.32
CA ARG A 57 -9.78 2.05 4.53
C ARG A 57 -9.31 3.50 4.65
N PHE A 58 -8.80 4.09 3.57
CA PHE A 58 -8.39 5.49 3.57
C PHE A 58 -9.55 6.47 3.83
N ASP A 59 -10.78 6.10 3.45
CA ASP A 59 -11.98 6.93 3.69
C ASP A 59 -12.58 6.74 5.09
N LYS A 60 -12.68 5.49 5.56
CA LYS A 60 -13.48 5.15 6.76
C LYS A 60 -12.65 4.87 8.01
N ASP A 61 -11.39 4.45 7.87
CA ASP A 61 -10.57 4.01 9.00
C ASP A 61 -9.73 5.18 9.55
N PRO A 62 -9.97 5.63 10.79
CA PRO A 62 -9.18 6.71 11.41
C PRO A 62 -7.68 6.39 11.42
N SER A 63 -7.32 5.11 11.56
CA SER A 63 -5.93 4.64 11.56
C SER A 63 -5.23 4.91 10.22
N TYR A 64 -5.96 4.93 9.11
CA TYR A 64 -5.39 5.26 7.79
C TYR A 64 -5.52 6.75 7.47
N ARG A 65 -6.61 7.37 7.92
CA ARG A 65 -6.88 8.80 7.70
C ARG A 65 -5.88 9.70 8.44
N ASP A 66 -5.49 9.32 9.65
CA ASP A 66 -4.48 10.06 10.43
C ASP A 66 -3.07 9.71 9.96
N TYR A 67 -2.85 8.50 9.43
CA TYR A 67 -1.57 8.07 8.88
C TYR A 67 -1.29 8.58 7.47
N LYS A 68 -2.25 9.21 6.78
CA LYS A 68 -2.07 9.73 5.41
C LYS A 68 -0.88 10.67 5.24
N GLU A 69 -0.52 11.40 6.30
CA GLU A 69 0.58 12.37 6.28
C GLU A 69 1.96 11.73 6.52
N VAL A 70 1.97 10.49 7.01
CA VAL A 70 3.19 9.74 7.31
C VAL A 70 3.41 8.56 6.38
N ILE A 71 2.40 8.10 5.64
CA ILE A 71 2.54 7.08 4.61
C ILE A 71 3.35 7.65 3.43
N ASP A 72 4.44 6.96 3.10
CA ASP A 72 5.29 7.30 1.96
C ASP A 72 4.89 6.48 0.72
N GLU A 73 4.64 5.18 0.91
CA GLU A 73 4.32 4.26 -0.18
C GLU A 73 3.10 3.38 0.10
N VAL A 74 2.35 3.06 -0.96
CA VAL A 74 1.25 2.08 -0.96
C VAL A 74 1.53 1.04 -2.04
N TRP A 75 1.58 -0.22 -1.66
CA TRP A 75 1.89 -1.35 -2.55
C TRP A 75 0.65 -2.21 -2.73
N PHE A 76 0.39 -2.61 -3.98
CA PHE A 76 -0.66 -3.55 -4.33
C PHE A 76 -0.02 -4.81 -4.87
N PHE A 77 -0.18 -5.93 -4.17
CA PHE A 77 0.19 -7.26 -4.63
C PHE A 77 -1.05 -7.98 -5.15
N PHE A 78 -1.08 -8.24 -6.45
CA PHE A 78 -2.20 -8.89 -7.11
C PHE A 78 -1.73 -9.66 -8.34
N ASP A 79 -2.49 -10.72 -8.66
CA ASP A 79 -2.29 -11.47 -9.88
C ASP A 79 -2.91 -10.73 -11.06
N ILE A 80 -2.16 -10.61 -12.16
CA ILE A 80 -2.75 -10.09 -13.40
C ILE A 80 -3.42 -11.24 -14.13
N GLU A 81 -4.75 -11.19 -14.19
CA GLU A 81 -5.52 -12.04 -15.08
C GLU A 81 -6.14 -11.24 -16.23
N THR A 82 -6.25 -11.84 -17.41
CA THR A 82 -6.85 -11.22 -18.60
C THR A 82 -8.32 -10.83 -18.39
N LYS A 83 -9.02 -11.51 -17.48
CA LYS A 83 -10.40 -11.20 -17.08
C LYS A 83 -10.56 -9.88 -16.31
N ASP A 84 -9.46 -9.24 -15.92
CA ASP A 84 -9.48 -8.01 -15.13
C ASP A 84 -9.08 -6.75 -15.93
N ILE A 85 -8.91 -6.87 -17.25
CA ILE A 85 -8.56 -5.76 -18.14
C ILE A 85 -9.63 -4.66 -18.06
N ASP A 86 -10.90 -5.04 -18.02
CA ASP A 86 -12.06 -4.16 -17.88
C ASP A 86 -12.09 -3.41 -16.52
N LYS A 87 -11.54 -4.01 -15.46
CA LYS A 87 -11.44 -3.39 -14.13
C LYS A 87 -10.31 -2.38 -14.00
N TRP A 88 -9.39 -2.32 -14.98
CA TRP A 88 -8.21 -1.46 -14.93
C TRP A 88 -8.54 0.02 -14.78
N GLU A 89 -9.61 0.49 -15.44
CA GLU A 89 -10.02 1.89 -15.32
C GLU A 89 -10.45 2.24 -13.88
N GLY A 90 -11.19 1.35 -13.22
CA GLY A 90 -11.55 1.47 -11.81
C GLY A 90 -10.33 1.49 -10.89
N ARG A 91 -9.39 0.55 -11.10
CA ARG A 91 -8.11 0.48 -10.37
C ARG A 91 -7.31 1.78 -10.54
N TYR A 92 -7.26 2.31 -11.76
CA TYR A 92 -6.55 3.56 -12.05
C TYR A 92 -7.18 4.78 -11.37
N ARG A 93 -8.51 4.85 -11.25
CA ARG A 93 -9.20 5.90 -10.46
C ARG A 93 -8.80 5.83 -8.99
N VAL A 94 -8.71 4.63 -8.41
CA VAL A 94 -8.24 4.44 -7.03
C VAL A 94 -6.78 4.88 -6.88
N ILE A 95 -5.90 4.49 -7.79
CA ILE A 95 -4.48 4.90 -7.75
C ILE A 95 -4.35 6.43 -7.81
N LYS A 96 -5.12 7.09 -8.68
CA LYS A 96 -5.17 8.56 -8.76
C LYS A 96 -5.68 9.18 -7.46
N TYR A 97 -6.70 8.59 -6.85
CA TYR A 97 -7.24 9.04 -5.57
C TYR A 97 -6.18 8.99 -4.47
N LEU A 98 -5.51 7.84 -4.31
CA LEU A 98 -4.47 7.63 -3.30
C LEU A 98 -3.30 8.60 -3.47
N ARG A 99 -2.85 8.83 -4.70
CA ARG A 99 -1.77 9.78 -5.00
C ARG A 99 -2.12 11.23 -4.66
N LYS A 100 -3.42 11.57 -4.63
CA LYS A 100 -3.94 12.92 -4.32
C LYS A 100 -4.28 13.12 -2.85
N LEU A 101 -4.24 12.07 -2.01
CA LEU A 101 -4.55 12.18 -0.58
C LEU A 101 -3.63 13.16 0.16
N ARG A 102 -2.41 13.33 -0.33
CA ARG A 102 -1.40 14.19 0.27
C ARG A 102 -1.03 15.35 -0.67
N LYS A 103 -1.11 16.58 -0.14
CA LYS A 103 -0.91 17.83 -0.91
C LYS A 103 0.54 18.32 -0.94
N ASP A 104 1.33 18.02 0.11
CA ASP A 104 2.71 18.49 0.28
C ASP A 104 3.74 17.54 -0.36
N LYS A 105 3.50 16.23 -0.30
CA LYS A 105 4.33 15.19 -0.93
C LYS A 105 3.48 14.14 -1.62
N LYS A 106 3.97 13.65 -2.75
CA LYS A 106 3.30 12.59 -3.50
C LYS A 106 3.47 11.26 -2.77
N ILE A 107 2.36 10.59 -2.46
CA ILE A 107 2.37 9.18 -2.04
C ILE A 107 2.70 8.34 -3.27
N TYR A 108 3.73 7.49 -3.17
CA TYR A 108 4.08 6.57 -4.24
C TYR A 108 3.17 5.35 -4.18
N VAL A 109 2.53 5.04 -5.30
CA VAL A 109 1.72 3.82 -5.43
C VAL A 109 2.47 2.86 -6.35
N ARG A 110 2.88 1.71 -5.82
CA ARG A 110 3.54 0.63 -6.54
C ARG A 110 2.58 -0.52 -6.77
N LEU A 111 2.64 -1.09 -7.96
CA LEU A 111 1.87 -2.25 -8.36
C LEU A 111 2.87 -3.40 -8.51
N LEU A 112 2.81 -4.34 -7.58
CA LEU A 112 3.65 -5.52 -7.55
C LEU A 112 2.81 -6.66 -8.10
N MET A 113 2.96 -6.83 -9.41
CA MET A 113 2.13 -7.72 -10.19
C MET A 113 2.83 -9.07 -10.34
N THR A 114 2.15 -10.12 -9.91
CA THR A 114 2.55 -11.49 -10.21
C THR A 114 1.79 -11.95 -11.45
N THR A 115 2.51 -12.52 -12.41
CA THR A 115 1.88 -13.37 -13.42
C THR A 115 1.84 -14.75 -12.80
N GLY A 116 0.64 -15.31 -12.61
CA GLY A 116 0.51 -16.70 -12.17
C GLY A 116 1.49 -17.58 -12.95
N CYS A 117 2.20 -18.45 -12.24
CA CYS A 117 3.26 -19.28 -12.83
C CYS A 117 2.86 -19.78 -14.21
N VAL A 118 3.64 -19.41 -15.23
CA VAL A 118 3.61 -20.10 -16.52
C VAL A 118 4.13 -21.50 -16.21
N PHE A 119 3.19 -22.44 -16.04
CA PHE A 119 3.50 -23.86 -15.90
C PHE A 119 4.18 -24.40 -17.16
#